data_AF-A0A1B1KFH5-F1
#
_entry.id   AF-A0A1B1KFH5-F1
#
_cell.length_a   1.000
_cell.length_b   1.000
_cell.length_c   1.000
_cell.angle_alpha   90.00
_cell.angle_beta   90.00
_cell.angle_gamma   90.00
#
_symmetry.space_group_name_H-M   'P 1'
#
loop_
_entity.id
_entity.type
_entity.pdbx_description
1 polymer ?
#
loop_
_entity_poly.entity_id
_entity_poly.type
_entity_poly.pdbx_seq_one_letter_code
_entity_poly.pdbx_strand_id
1 'polypeptide(L)'
;MAALRPVTAAILESPLTRWWVEPVDLDNQRMIGLLPSNEEWPESTMPYRSAAVGLDQWRDHVLAMEARFRSWRIERPDDAISGEWWSTPLPSAAFETSRARDDVGALELLLEEDSFGGDEARVWPVSIRSTPRVYEITHPTDWARLVDASPLAVPESKRSDWFHTTGEYHDCFIPDWTAVADDYDAVHLTLHGYLTTPGLAIPLEDNNGATVPAGWNPDATWWLNNGIAHVDDEPALWRRCDNRWIRV
;
A
#
# COMPACT_ATOMS: atom_id res chain seq x y z
N MET A 1 -23.09 0.25 16.08
CA MET A 1 -22.80 -0.94 15.24
C MET A 1 -24.00 -1.85 14.93
N ALA A 2 -25.03 -1.99 15.77
CA ALA A 2 -26.14 -2.94 15.52
C ALA A 2 -26.94 -2.69 14.22
N ALA A 3 -27.04 -1.45 13.75
CA ALA A 3 -27.80 -1.09 12.56
C ALA A 3 -27.18 -1.60 11.24
N LEU A 4 -25.85 -1.77 11.18
CA LEU A 4 -25.16 -2.22 9.97
C LEU A 4 -25.03 -3.74 9.89
N ARG A 5 -25.25 -4.46 11.00
CA ARG A 5 -25.09 -5.92 11.04
C ARG A 5 -25.86 -6.66 9.93
N PRO A 6 -27.12 -6.33 9.61
CA PRO A 6 -27.84 -6.99 8.52
C PRO A 6 -27.21 -6.70 7.14
N VAL A 7 -26.70 -5.49 6.93
CA VAL A 7 -26.04 -5.08 5.69
C VAL A 7 -24.71 -5.82 5.53
N THR A 8 -23.89 -5.87 6.58
CA THR A 8 -22.63 -6.63 6.58
C THR A 8 -22.87 -8.11 6.31
N ALA A 9 -23.88 -8.72 6.95
CA ALA A 9 -24.23 -10.12 6.68
C ALA A 9 -24.62 -10.36 5.22
N ALA A 10 -25.49 -9.51 4.66
CA ALA A 10 -25.89 -9.62 3.25
C ALA A 10 -24.72 -9.42 2.27
N ILE A 11 -23.79 -8.50 2.57
CA ILE A 11 -22.58 -8.29 1.78
C ILE A 11 -21.68 -9.53 1.83
N LEU A 12 -21.44 -10.09 3.02
CA LEU A 12 -20.58 -11.27 3.19
C LEU A 12 -21.18 -12.56 2.62
N GLU A 13 -22.51 -12.68 2.55
CA GLU A 13 -23.21 -13.81 1.93
C GLU A 13 -23.25 -13.72 0.39
N SER A 14 -23.00 -12.52 -0.17
CA SER A 14 -23.03 -12.30 -1.62
C SER A 14 -21.92 -13.05 -2.33
N PRO A 15 -22.19 -13.80 -3.41
CA PRO A 15 -21.14 -14.40 -4.23
C PRO A 15 -20.15 -13.38 -4.81
N LEU A 16 -20.58 -12.12 -4.95
CA LEU A 16 -19.76 -11.02 -5.50
C LEU A 16 -18.63 -10.57 -4.57
N THR A 17 -18.63 -10.98 -3.31
CA THR A 17 -17.64 -10.57 -2.30
C THR A 17 -16.73 -11.73 -1.86
N ARG A 18 -16.93 -12.93 -2.40
CA ARG A 18 -16.08 -14.10 -2.07
C ARG A 18 -14.60 -13.85 -2.31
N TRP A 19 -14.29 -13.08 -3.35
CA TRP A 19 -12.92 -12.74 -3.71
C TRP A 19 -12.25 -11.78 -2.73
N TRP A 20 -12.99 -11.13 -1.82
CA TRP A 20 -12.43 -10.14 -0.90
C TRP A 20 -11.40 -10.74 0.07
N VAL A 21 -11.42 -12.05 0.26
CA VAL A 21 -10.47 -12.80 1.09
C VAL A 21 -9.57 -13.72 0.27
N GLU A 22 -9.64 -13.65 -1.07
CA GLU A 22 -8.77 -14.45 -1.92
C GLU A 22 -7.32 -13.96 -1.79
N PRO A 23 -6.34 -14.88 -1.85
CA PRO A 23 -4.93 -14.51 -1.90
C PRO A 23 -4.63 -13.70 -3.18
N VAL A 24 -3.39 -13.25 -3.31
CA VAL A 24 -2.92 -12.56 -4.51
C VAL A 24 -3.20 -13.38 -5.78
N ASP A 25 -3.77 -12.74 -6.79
CA ASP A 25 -4.01 -13.33 -8.10
C ASP A 25 -2.75 -13.20 -8.97
N LEU A 26 -1.83 -14.15 -8.84
CA LEU A 26 -0.52 -14.12 -9.50
C LEU A 26 -0.59 -14.06 -11.04
N ASP A 27 -1.70 -14.50 -11.64
CA ASP A 27 -1.87 -14.55 -13.09
C ASP A 27 -2.43 -13.24 -13.67
N ASN A 28 -3.01 -12.39 -12.82
CA ASN A 28 -3.74 -11.20 -13.24
C ASN A 28 -3.24 -9.91 -12.59
N GLN A 29 -1.94 -9.81 -12.27
CA GLN A 29 -1.38 -8.60 -11.69
C GLN A 29 -1.22 -7.48 -12.73
N ARG A 30 -1.52 -6.24 -12.30
CA ARG A 30 -1.40 -5.04 -13.13
C ARG A 30 -0.71 -3.93 -12.38
N MET A 31 0.16 -3.22 -13.08
CA MET A 31 0.78 -1.99 -12.60
C MET A 31 0.12 -0.81 -13.28
N ILE A 32 -0.20 0.23 -12.52
CA ILE A 32 -0.78 1.47 -13.03
C ILE A 32 0.29 2.56 -13.04
N GLY A 33 0.28 3.34 -14.12
CA GLY A 33 0.84 4.68 -14.14
C GLY A 33 -0.31 5.66 -14.33
N LEU A 34 -0.39 6.65 -13.46
CA LEU A 34 -1.29 7.79 -13.60
C LEU A 34 -0.47 8.99 -14.04
N LEU A 35 -1.08 9.82 -14.89
CA LEU A 35 -0.48 11.07 -15.33
C LEU A 35 -1.37 12.24 -14.88
N PRO A 36 -0.81 13.29 -14.27
CA PRO A 36 -1.56 14.51 -14.01
C PRO A 36 -2.18 15.03 -15.31
N SER A 37 -3.40 15.56 -15.24
CA SER A 37 -3.99 16.25 -16.37
C SER A 37 -3.06 17.41 -16.76
N ASN A 38 -2.59 17.45 -18.01
CA ASN A 38 -1.66 18.41 -18.62
C ASN A 38 -0.19 17.97 -18.78
N GLU A 39 0.19 16.76 -18.38
CA GLU A 39 1.51 16.21 -18.75
C GLU A 39 1.42 15.34 -20.02
N GLU A 40 2.50 15.27 -20.77
CA GLU A 40 2.64 14.29 -21.85
C GLU A 40 3.29 13.03 -21.30
N TRP A 41 2.83 11.87 -21.77
CA TRP A 41 3.46 10.61 -21.39
C TRP A 41 4.93 10.59 -21.84
N PRO A 42 5.87 10.16 -20.98
CA PRO A 42 7.27 10.01 -21.38
C PRO A 42 7.42 9.04 -22.57
N GLU A 43 8.53 9.20 -23.31
CA GLU A 43 8.91 8.30 -24.43
C GLU A 43 9.09 6.86 -23.96
N SER A 44 9.61 6.66 -22.74
CA SER A 44 9.53 5.37 -22.05
C SER A 44 8.08 5.12 -21.69
N THR A 45 7.52 4.03 -22.19
CA THR A 45 6.17 3.62 -21.82
C THR A 45 6.11 3.28 -20.35
N MET A 46 7.01 2.42 -19.83
CA MET A 46 7.00 2.00 -18.43
C MET A 46 6.97 3.16 -17.43
N PRO A 47 6.23 3.02 -16.31
CA PRO A 47 6.24 4.02 -15.24
C PRO A 47 7.67 4.25 -14.78
N TYR A 48 8.00 5.52 -14.50
CA TYR A 48 9.33 5.90 -14.03
C TYR A 48 9.60 5.19 -12.70
N ARG A 49 10.30 4.04 -12.76
CA ARG A 49 10.78 3.38 -11.56
C ARG A 49 12.05 4.08 -11.14
N SER A 50 12.06 4.62 -9.92
CA SER A 50 13.32 4.95 -9.28
C SER A 50 14.03 3.64 -8.92
N ALA A 51 14.67 3.01 -9.92
CA ALA A 51 15.43 1.77 -9.72
C ALA A 51 16.66 1.95 -8.81
N ALA A 52 16.94 3.20 -8.39
CA ALA A 52 18.13 3.55 -7.64
C ALA A 52 18.00 3.42 -6.12
N VAL A 53 16.77 3.40 -5.56
CA VAL A 53 16.57 3.39 -4.11
C VAL A 53 16.26 1.98 -3.63
N GLY A 54 17.27 1.29 -3.10
CA GLY A 54 17.09 -0.01 -2.45
C GLY A 54 16.34 0.12 -1.12
N LEU A 55 15.87 -1.01 -0.58
CA LEU A 55 15.23 -1.07 0.73
C LEU A 55 16.19 -0.67 1.87
N ASP A 56 17.50 -0.89 1.69
CA ASP A 56 18.56 -0.41 2.57
C ASP A 56 18.58 1.12 2.66
N GLN A 57 18.55 1.80 1.51
CA GLN A 57 18.48 3.27 1.44
C GLN A 57 17.15 3.80 1.97
N TRP A 58 16.04 3.10 1.72
CA TRP A 58 14.74 3.42 2.33
C TRP A 58 14.82 3.37 3.86
N ARG A 59 15.44 2.33 4.43
CA ARG A 59 15.60 2.20 5.88
C ARG A 59 16.46 3.32 6.46
N ASP A 60 17.57 3.64 5.81
CA ASP A 60 18.45 4.76 6.21
C ASP A 60 17.68 6.09 6.17
N HIS A 61 16.84 6.30 5.16
CA HIS A 61 15.96 7.46 5.07
C HIS A 61 14.97 7.53 6.23
N VAL A 62 14.26 6.44 6.57
CA VAL A 62 13.34 6.42 7.72
C VAL A 62 14.06 6.75 9.02
N LEU A 63 15.23 6.15 9.26
CA LEU A 63 16.02 6.42 10.48
C LEU A 63 16.52 7.87 10.55
N ALA A 64 16.95 8.44 9.42
CA ALA A 64 17.36 9.84 9.34
C ALA A 64 16.16 10.78 9.58
N MET A 65 14.99 10.42 9.04
CA MET A 65 13.74 11.14 9.22
C MET A 65 13.31 11.16 10.68
N GLU A 66 13.37 10.02 11.38
CA GLU A 66 13.09 9.91 12.81
C GLU A 66 14.03 10.80 13.66
N ALA A 67 15.33 10.80 13.35
CA ALA A 67 16.29 11.65 14.06
C ALA A 67 16.01 13.16 13.85
N ARG A 68 15.60 13.53 12.64
CA ARG A 68 15.20 14.91 12.29
C ARG A 68 13.92 15.32 13.03
N PHE A 69 12.88 14.50 12.98
CA PHE A 69 11.61 14.81 13.62
C PHE A 69 11.70 14.84 15.15
N ARG A 70 12.56 14.00 15.75
CA ARG A 70 12.89 14.11 17.17
C ARG A 70 13.43 15.49 17.54
N SER A 71 14.35 16.01 16.71
CA SER A 71 14.94 17.33 16.91
C SER A 71 13.87 18.42 16.78
N TRP A 72 13.02 18.32 15.76
CA TRP A 72 11.90 19.25 15.55
C TRP A 72 10.91 19.26 16.71
N ARG A 73 10.53 18.09 17.23
CA ARG A 73 9.64 17.99 18.39
C ARG A 73 10.22 18.67 19.63
N ILE A 74 11.53 18.60 19.84
CA ILE A 74 12.20 19.28 20.96
C ILE A 74 12.20 20.80 20.76
N GLU A 75 12.51 21.26 19.55
CA GLU A 75 12.59 22.68 19.22
C GLU A 75 11.22 23.37 19.11
N ARG A 76 10.21 22.63 18.65
CA ARG A 76 8.87 23.12 18.30
C ARG A 76 7.80 22.10 18.75
N PRO A 77 7.56 21.98 20.07
CA PRO A 77 6.70 20.93 20.62
C PRO A 77 5.22 21.04 20.20
N ASP A 78 4.78 22.23 19.82
CA ASP A 78 3.39 22.53 19.45
C ASP A 78 3.13 22.42 17.93
N ASP A 79 4.18 22.24 17.10
CA ASP A 79 4.03 22.12 15.66
C ASP A 79 3.50 20.73 15.29
N ALA A 80 2.45 20.69 14.49
CA ALA A 80 2.01 19.45 13.83
C ALA A 80 2.98 19.10 12.70
N ILE A 81 3.36 17.82 12.65
CA ILE A 81 4.25 17.25 11.64
C ILE A 81 3.40 16.49 10.62
N SER A 82 3.77 16.57 9.33
CA SER A 82 3.18 15.75 8.28
C SER A 82 4.16 15.56 7.11
N GLY A 83 3.83 14.69 6.17
CA GLY A 83 4.52 14.53 4.88
C GLY A 83 4.70 13.09 4.44
N GLU A 84 5.20 12.23 5.34
CA GLU A 84 5.37 10.78 5.10
C GLU A 84 4.54 10.02 6.14
N TRP A 85 3.24 9.94 5.94
CA TRP A 85 2.32 9.31 6.90
C TRP A 85 2.07 7.83 6.62
N TRP A 86 2.45 7.34 5.44
CA TRP A 86 2.27 5.94 5.02
C TRP A 86 3.20 4.98 5.78
N SER A 87 2.83 3.69 5.75
CA SER A 87 3.60 2.56 6.28
C SER A 87 4.10 1.59 5.20
N THR A 88 3.85 1.90 3.93
CA THR A 88 4.34 1.16 2.74
C THR A 88 5.84 1.36 2.50
N PRO A 89 6.47 0.54 1.64
CA PRO A 89 7.92 0.61 1.37
C PRO A 89 8.33 1.82 0.51
N LEU A 90 7.52 2.87 0.41
CA LEU A 90 7.89 4.10 -0.29
C LEU A 90 8.76 5.01 0.60
N PRO A 91 9.74 5.73 0.02
CA PRO A 91 10.22 5.62 -1.35
C PRO A 91 11.28 4.53 -1.46
N SER A 92 11.00 3.47 -2.22
CA SER A 92 11.99 2.47 -2.63
C SER A 92 11.71 2.01 -4.06
N ALA A 93 12.55 1.12 -4.57
CA ALA A 93 12.36 0.47 -5.85
C ALA A 93 11.28 -0.63 -5.80
N ALA A 94 10.73 -0.97 -4.63
CA ALA A 94 9.55 -1.82 -4.55
C ALA A 94 8.40 -1.16 -5.31
N PHE A 95 7.53 -1.98 -5.92
CA PHE A 95 6.41 -1.45 -6.69
C PHE A 95 5.12 -2.16 -6.35
N GLU A 96 4.03 -1.41 -6.51
CA GLU A 96 2.67 -1.86 -6.25
C GLU A 96 2.05 -2.44 -7.53
N THR A 97 1.24 -3.47 -7.35
CA THR A 97 0.30 -3.97 -8.36
C THR A 97 -1.05 -4.24 -7.73
N SER A 98 -2.12 -4.22 -8.52
CA SER A 98 -3.45 -4.69 -8.12
C SER A 98 -3.95 -5.77 -9.09
N ARG A 99 -4.94 -6.58 -8.65
CA ARG A 99 -5.51 -7.59 -9.55
C ARG A 99 -6.31 -6.96 -10.68
N ALA A 100 -6.28 -7.60 -11.84
CA ALA A 100 -7.21 -7.32 -12.93
C ALA A 100 -8.59 -7.88 -12.62
N ARG A 101 -9.62 -7.19 -13.11
CA ARG A 101 -10.99 -7.70 -13.16
C ARG A 101 -11.58 -7.39 -14.53
N ASP A 102 -12.55 -8.21 -14.93
CA ASP A 102 -13.32 -7.99 -16.15
C ASP A 102 -13.86 -6.55 -16.16
N ASP A 103 -13.80 -5.91 -17.33
CA ASP A 103 -14.25 -4.53 -17.60
C ASP A 103 -13.51 -3.39 -16.87
N VAL A 104 -12.65 -3.68 -15.90
CA VAL A 104 -11.93 -2.66 -15.11
C VAL A 104 -10.44 -2.60 -15.47
N GLY A 105 -9.85 -3.71 -15.93
CA GLY A 105 -8.43 -3.76 -16.28
C GLY A 105 -7.53 -3.95 -15.07
N ALA A 106 -7.56 -3.04 -14.10
CA ALA A 106 -6.83 -3.11 -12.83
C ALA A 106 -7.69 -2.51 -11.72
N LEU A 107 -7.80 -3.18 -10.57
CA LEU A 107 -8.73 -2.76 -9.50
C LEU A 107 -8.43 -1.36 -8.95
N GLU A 108 -7.15 -0.99 -8.90
CA GLU A 108 -6.68 0.32 -8.43
C GLU A 108 -7.21 1.49 -9.29
N LEU A 109 -7.63 1.26 -10.55
CA LEU A 109 -8.35 2.29 -11.33
C LEU A 109 -9.67 2.71 -10.66
N LEU A 110 -10.33 1.80 -9.93
CA LEU A 110 -11.58 2.09 -9.21
C LEU A 110 -11.36 2.36 -7.73
N LEU A 111 -10.33 1.75 -7.15
CA LEU A 111 -10.10 1.68 -5.71
C LEU A 111 -8.71 2.24 -5.41
N GLU A 112 -8.65 3.55 -5.20
CA GLU A 112 -7.43 4.28 -4.80
C GLU A 112 -7.68 4.89 -3.42
N GLU A 113 -6.75 4.71 -2.48
CA GLU A 113 -6.84 5.32 -1.14
C GLU A 113 -6.72 6.85 -1.25
N ASP A 114 -5.70 7.32 -1.97
CA ASP A 114 -5.42 8.73 -2.18
C ASP A 114 -5.32 9.06 -3.67
N SER A 115 -6.39 9.64 -4.22
CA SER A 115 -6.37 10.02 -5.63
C SER A 115 -5.59 11.30 -5.88
N PHE A 116 -4.53 11.18 -6.68
CA PHE A 116 -3.78 12.32 -7.20
C PHE A 116 -4.48 13.03 -8.37
N GLY A 117 -5.64 12.53 -8.78
CA GLY A 117 -6.35 13.00 -9.96
C GLY A 117 -5.71 12.51 -11.26
N GLY A 118 -6.38 12.81 -12.37
CA GLY A 118 -6.00 12.31 -13.70
C GLY A 118 -7.19 11.69 -14.41
N ASP A 119 -7.26 11.89 -15.73
CA ASP A 119 -8.29 11.31 -16.59
C ASP A 119 -7.69 10.31 -17.59
N GLU A 120 -6.39 10.06 -17.51
CA GLU A 120 -5.68 9.05 -18.29
C GLU A 120 -4.82 8.18 -17.39
N ALA A 121 -4.77 6.88 -17.69
CA ALA A 121 -3.91 5.92 -17.02
C ALA A 121 -3.31 4.99 -18.07
N ARG A 122 -2.10 4.52 -17.83
CA ARG A 122 -1.55 3.37 -18.54
C ARG A 122 -1.50 2.19 -17.58
N VAL A 123 -1.94 1.04 -18.07
CA VAL A 123 -2.03 -0.19 -17.29
C VAL A 123 -1.16 -1.24 -17.96
N TRP A 124 -0.13 -1.68 -17.25
CA TRP A 124 0.78 -2.73 -17.71
C TRP A 124 0.40 -4.09 -17.13
N PRO A 125 0.42 -5.16 -17.94
CA PRO A 125 0.47 -6.52 -17.44
C PRO A 125 1.73 -6.74 -16.60
N VAL A 126 1.58 -7.49 -15.50
CA VAL A 126 2.71 -7.94 -14.69
C VAL A 126 2.71 -9.46 -14.65
N SER A 127 3.79 -10.04 -15.15
CA SER A 127 4.04 -11.48 -15.19
C SER A 127 4.95 -11.91 -14.04
N ILE A 128 4.56 -12.97 -13.33
CA ILE A 128 5.31 -13.52 -12.20
C ILE A 128 6.18 -14.68 -12.69
N ARG A 129 7.51 -14.52 -12.63
CA ARG A 129 8.49 -15.43 -13.27
C ARG A 129 8.70 -16.76 -12.54
N SER A 130 8.43 -16.78 -11.24
CA SER A 130 8.60 -17.94 -10.35
C SER A 130 7.64 -17.84 -9.18
N THR A 131 7.32 -18.95 -8.52
CA THR A 131 6.45 -18.94 -7.33
C THR A 131 7.02 -18.02 -6.23
N PRO A 132 6.36 -16.89 -5.92
CA PRO A 132 6.85 -15.96 -4.90
C PRO A 132 6.50 -16.42 -3.49
N ARG A 133 7.30 -16.00 -2.51
CA ARG A 133 6.92 -16.03 -1.09
C ARG A 133 6.09 -14.78 -0.79
N VAL A 134 4.78 -14.94 -0.63
CA VAL A 134 3.86 -13.81 -0.39
C VAL A 134 3.36 -13.84 1.04
N TYR A 135 3.48 -12.72 1.74
CA TYR A 135 2.78 -12.51 3.01
C TYR A 135 1.40 -11.92 2.75
N GLU A 136 0.36 -12.56 3.27
CA GLU A 136 -1.04 -12.20 3.03
C GLU A 136 -1.63 -11.48 4.26
N ILE A 137 -2.10 -10.25 4.07
CA ILE A 137 -2.79 -9.48 5.10
C ILE A 137 -4.30 -9.58 4.85
N THR A 138 -4.97 -10.43 5.61
CA THR A 138 -6.44 -10.63 5.52
C THR A 138 -7.19 -9.95 6.66
N HIS A 139 -6.52 -9.74 7.79
CA HIS A 139 -7.06 -9.17 9.00
C HIS A 139 -6.06 -8.21 9.67
N PRO A 140 -6.53 -7.34 10.58
CA PRO A 140 -5.66 -6.46 11.37
C PRO A 140 -4.58 -7.22 12.14
N THR A 141 -4.88 -8.44 12.60
CA THR A 141 -3.91 -9.28 13.32
C THR A 141 -2.78 -9.77 12.44
N ASP A 142 -2.98 -9.93 11.14
CA ASP A 142 -1.91 -10.35 10.22
C ASP A 142 -0.93 -9.19 10.04
N TRP A 143 -1.44 -7.97 9.90
CA TRP A 143 -0.59 -6.79 9.88
C TRP A 143 0.23 -6.62 11.16
N ALA A 144 -0.41 -6.75 12.34
CA ALA A 144 0.31 -6.68 13.62
C ALA A 144 1.43 -7.71 13.70
N ARG A 145 1.18 -8.96 13.28
CA ARG A 145 2.19 -10.02 13.26
C ARG A 145 3.36 -9.73 12.34
N LEU A 146 3.12 -9.14 11.17
CA LEU A 146 4.19 -8.73 10.26
C LEU A 146 5.09 -7.68 10.92
N VAL A 147 4.47 -6.69 11.57
CA VAL A 147 5.20 -5.63 12.28
C VAL A 147 5.95 -6.18 13.49
N ASP A 148 5.36 -7.06 14.29
CA ASP A 148 6.04 -7.69 15.43
C ASP A 148 7.23 -8.57 15.00
N ALA A 149 7.11 -9.27 13.88
CA ALA A 149 8.20 -10.10 13.34
C ALA A 149 9.37 -9.28 12.79
N SER A 150 9.13 -8.04 12.35
CA SER A 150 10.14 -7.16 11.76
C SER A 150 9.86 -5.70 12.10
N PRO A 151 10.04 -5.27 13.37
CA PRO A 151 9.59 -3.96 13.81
C PRO A 151 10.60 -2.85 13.46
N LEU A 152 10.09 -1.76 12.89
CA LEU A 152 10.80 -0.50 12.77
C LEU A 152 10.05 0.59 13.53
N ALA A 153 10.65 1.09 14.61
CA ALA A 153 10.06 2.14 15.43
C ALA A 153 10.05 3.48 14.68
N VAL A 154 8.88 4.12 14.61
CA VAL A 154 8.65 5.42 13.99
C VAL A 154 7.84 6.38 14.88
N PRO A 155 8.22 6.55 16.16
CA PRO A 155 7.44 7.33 17.13
C PRO A 155 7.40 8.83 16.84
N GLU A 156 8.30 9.35 16.00
CA GLU A 156 8.42 10.79 15.77
C GLU A 156 7.74 11.22 14.45
N SER A 157 8.06 10.58 13.33
CA SER A 157 7.56 10.98 12.00
C SER A 157 6.08 10.76 11.79
N LYS A 158 5.50 9.69 12.37
CA LYS A 158 4.07 9.35 12.20
C LYS A 158 3.17 9.95 13.27
N ARG A 159 3.78 10.55 14.31
CA ARG A 159 3.13 10.95 15.55
C ARG A 159 1.87 11.77 15.34
N SER A 160 1.96 12.85 14.56
CA SER A 160 0.86 13.80 14.37
C SER A 160 -0.23 13.25 13.47
N ASP A 161 0.14 12.72 12.30
CA ASP A 161 -0.83 12.20 11.33
C ASP A 161 -1.59 10.99 11.89
N TRP A 162 -0.90 10.05 12.55
CA TRP A 162 -1.57 8.89 13.13
C TRP A 162 -2.39 9.25 14.36
N PHE A 163 -1.95 10.21 15.18
CA PHE A 163 -2.80 10.76 16.25
C PHE A 163 -4.08 11.39 15.70
N HIS A 164 -3.98 12.21 14.65
CA HIS A 164 -5.17 12.84 14.05
C HIS A 164 -6.14 11.82 13.45
N THR A 165 -5.63 10.73 12.88
CA THR A 165 -6.44 9.67 12.29
C THR A 165 -7.09 8.76 13.35
N THR A 166 -6.33 8.35 14.37
CA THR A 166 -6.75 7.32 15.34
C THR A 166 -7.32 7.90 16.64
N GLY A 167 -7.01 9.16 16.94
CA GLY A 167 -7.38 9.84 18.18
C GLY A 167 -6.51 9.51 19.39
N GLU A 168 -5.49 8.66 19.24
CA GLU A 168 -4.67 8.15 20.35
C GLU A 168 -3.17 8.31 20.08
N TYR A 169 -2.40 8.56 21.13
CA TYR A 169 -0.93 8.56 21.05
C TYR A 169 -0.40 7.19 21.44
N HIS A 170 0.42 6.61 20.56
CA HIS A 170 1.09 5.33 20.77
C HIS A 170 2.56 5.44 20.38
N ASP A 171 3.39 4.57 20.94
CA ASP A 171 4.68 4.26 20.34
C ASP A 171 4.40 3.56 19.00
N CYS A 172 4.72 4.24 17.90
CA CYS A 172 4.34 3.80 16.56
C CYS A 172 5.41 2.91 15.93
N PHE A 173 4.97 1.86 15.24
CA PHE A 173 5.83 0.94 14.50
C PHE A 173 5.29 0.68 13.09
N ILE A 174 6.19 0.43 12.15
CA ILE A 174 5.92 -0.07 10.80
C ILE A 174 6.77 -1.32 10.54
N PRO A 175 6.49 -2.11 9.48
CA PRO A 175 7.40 -3.17 9.09
C PRO A 175 8.74 -2.58 8.65
N ASP A 176 9.83 -3.17 9.12
CA ASP A 176 11.15 -3.00 8.54
C ASP A 176 11.18 -3.72 7.20
N TRP A 177 10.83 -3.01 6.11
CA TRP A 177 10.74 -3.61 4.78
C TRP A 177 12.04 -4.25 4.30
N THR A 178 13.21 -3.84 4.82
CA THR A 178 14.47 -4.54 4.54
C THR A 178 14.46 -5.94 5.13
N ALA A 179 14.05 -6.09 6.39
CA ALA A 179 13.96 -7.39 7.05
C ALA A 179 12.82 -8.25 6.48
N VAL A 180 11.67 -7.64 6.15
CA VAL A 180 10.56 -8.36 5.50
C VAL A 180 10.99 -8.97 4.16
N ALA A 181 11.84 -8.29 3.40
CA ALA A 181 12.35 -8.78 2.11
C ALA A 181 13.27 -10.01 2.23
N ASP A 182 13.83 -10.29 3.41
CA ASP A 182 14.62 -11.52 3.61
C ASP A 182 13.71 -12.76 3.54
N ASP A 183 12.50 -12.67 4.08
CA ASP A 183 11.54 -13.77 4.20
C ASP A 183 10.49 -13.81 3.09
N TYR A 184 10.14 -12.66 2.51
CA TYR A 184 9.07 -12.52 1.53
C TYR A 184 9.50 -11.75 0.28
N ASP A 185 8.98 -12.18 -0.86
CA ASP A 185 9.17 -11.52 -2.14
C ASP A 185 8.12 -10.44 -2.39
N ALA A 186 6.96 -10.57 -1.75
CA ALA A 186 5.87 -9.61 -1.80
C ALA A 186 4.99 -9.67 -0.55
N VAL A 187 4.25 -8.59 -0.32
CA VAL A 187 3.18 -8.53 0.69
C VAL A 187 1.91 -8.06 0.02
N HIS A 188 0.81 -8.78 0.22
CA HIS A 188 -0.49 -8.49 -0.38
C HIS A 188 -1.51 -8.14 0.70
N LEU A 189 -2.23 -7.04 0.48
CA LEU A 189 -3.36 -6.64 1.32
C LEU A 189 -4.64 -7.01 0.61
N THR A 190 -5.34 -8.04 1.08
CA THR A 190 -6.66 -8.41 0.55
C THR A 190 -7.66 -7.26 0.70
N LEU A 191 -8.72 -7.22 -0.12
CA LEU A 191 -9.79 -6.24 0.04
C LEU A 191 -10.47 -6.34 1.43
N HIS A 192 -10.60 -7.53 2.00
CA HIS A 192 -11.11 -7.70 3.37
C HIS A 192 -10.17 -7.09 4.41
N GLY A 193 -8.86 -7.31 4.27
CA GLY A 193 -7.84 -6.66 5.08
C GLY A 193 -8.01 -5.14 5.02
N TYR A 194 -8.05 -4.57 3.82
CA TYR A 194 -8.30 -3.15 3.61
C TYR A 194 -9.63 -2.67 4.20
N LEU A 195 -10.71 -3.45 4.22
CA LEU A 195 -11.97 -3.00 4.82
C LEU A 195 -11.97 -3.05 6.35
N THR A 196 -10.99 -3.71 6.96
CA THR A 196 -10.95 -3.98 8.40
C THR A 196 -9.81 -3.28 9.14
N THR A 197 -8.87 -2.63 8.43
CA THR A 197 -7.71 -1.94 9.01
C THR A 197 -7.73 -0.40 9.02
N PRO A 198 -8.36 0.33 8.08
CA PRO A 198 -8.18 1.76 7.93
C PRO A 198 -8.58 2.53 9.18
N GLY A 199 -7.73 3.49 9.55
CA GLY A 199 -7.94 4.37 10.69
C GLY A 199 -7.87 3.68 12.06
N LEU A 200 -7.44 2.42 12.12
CA LEU A 200 -7.24 1.72 13.39
C LEU A 200 -5.80 1.82 13.86
N ALA A 201 -5.60 2.22 15.12
CA ALA A 201 -4.39 1.90 15.86
C ALA A 201 -4.44 0.42 16.24
N ILE A 202 -3.71 -0.42 15.51
CA ILE A 202 -3.67 -1.86 15.75
C ILE A 202 -2.59 -2.13 16.81
N PRO A 203 -2.95 -2.68 17.99
CA PRO A 203 -1.98 -2.96 19.03
C PRO A 203 -1.05 -4.11 18.62
N LEU A 204 0.21 -3.99 19.03
CA LEU A 204 1.22 -5.04 18.87
C LEU A 204 1.24 -5.97 20.10
N GLU A 205 1.60 -7.23 19.87
CA GLU A 205 1.67 -8.25 20.93
C GLU A 205 3.06 -8.28 21.57
N ASP A 206 4.11 -8.24 20.75
CA ASP A 206 5.50 -8.37 21.21
C ASP A 206 6.18 -7.01 21.47
N ASN A 207 5.65 -5.92 20.92
CA ASN A 207 6.14 -4.56 21.12
C ASN A 207 5.10 -3.71 21.87
N ASN A 208 5.55 -2.91 22.84
CA ASN A 208 4.67 -1.98 23.57
C ASN A 208 4.35 -0.76 22.69
N GLY A 209 3.30 -0.86 21.87
CA GLY A 209 2.90 0.19 20.95
C GLY A 209 1.80 -0.24 19.99
N ALA A 210 1.65 0.52 18.92
CA ALA A 210 0.65 0.27 17.88
C ALA A 210 1.22 0.51 16.48
N THR A 211 0.48 0.04 15.50
CA THR A 211 0.77 0.22 14.08
C THR A 211 -0.49 0.60 13.31
N VAL A 212 -0.32 1.32 12.21
CA VAL A 212 -1.41 1.71 11.30
C VAL A 212 -1.04 1.32 9.87
N PRO A 213 -1.84 0.46 9.22
CA PRO A 213 -1.80 0.25 7.76
C PRO A 213 -2.26 1.54 7.09
N ALA A 214 -1.34 2.22 6.39
CA ALA A 214 -1.56 3.55 5.88
C ALA A 214 -0.88 3.71 4.52
N GLY A 215 -1.59 4.25 3.52
CA GLY A 215 -1.07 4.50 2.18
C GLY A 215 -0.97 3.22 1.35
N TRP A 216 -1.89 2.28 1.57
CA TRP A 216 -1.95 0.97 0.91
C TRP A 216 -3.29 0.77 0.23
N ASN A 217 -3.26 0.64 -1.10
CA ASN A 217 -4.48 0.51 -1.89
C ASN A 217 -5.21 -0.83 -1.64
N PRO A 218 -6.54 -0.88 -1.84
CA PRO A 218 -7.30 -2.11 -1.66
C PRO A 218 -6.89 -3.21 -2.64
N ASP A 219 -6.67 -4.44 -2.15
CA ASP A 219 -6.23 -5.58 -2.97
C ASP A 219 -4.88 -5.36 -3.68
N ALA A 220 -4.02 -4.52 -3.09
CA ALA A 220 -2.73 -4.21 -3.65
C ALA A 220 -1.60 -5.08 -3.08
N THR A 221 -0.66 -5.41 -3.95
CA THR A 221 0.54 -6.19 -3.66
C THR A 221 1.77 -5.32 -3.82
N TRP A 222 2.57 -5.20 -2.77
CA TRP A 222 3.90 -4.61 -2.83
C TRP A 222 4.94 -5.69 -3.12
N TRP A 223 5.59 -5.60 -4.27
CA TRP A 223 6.69 -6.47 -4.68
C TRP A 223 8.02 -5.92 -4.15
N LEU A 224 8.61 -6.64 -3.19
CA LEU A 224 9.89 -6.30 -2.57
C LEU A 224 11.07 -6.85 -3.39
N ASN A 225 10.85 -7.96 -4.09
CA ASN A 225 11.82 -8.59 -4.98
C ASN A 225 11.47 -8.35 -6.46
N ASN A 226 12.08 -7.30 -7.03
CA ASN A 226 11.91 -6.93 -8.43
C ASN A 226 12.43 -7.99 -9.44
N GLY A 227 13.16 -9.00 -8.99
CA GLY A 227 13.61 -10.10 -9.83
C GLY A 227 12.48 -11.06 -10.23
N ILE A 228 11.41 -11.14 -9.42
CA ILE A 228 10.32 -12.11 -9.57
C ILE A 228 9.16 -11.56 -10.39
N ALA A 229 8.78 -10.30 -10.16
CA ALA A 229 7.68 -9.67 -10.88
C ALA A 229 8.21 -8.83 -12.06
N HIS A 230 7.76 -9.18 -13.26
CA HIS A 230 8.15 -8.51 -14.49
C HIS A 230 6.98 -7.70 -15.04
N VAL A 231 7.21 -6.42 -15.33
CA VAL A 231 6.20 -5.60 -16.02
C VAL A 231 6.44 -5.76 -17.51
N ASP A 232 5.43 -6.25 -18.20
CA ASP A 232 5.46 -6.47 -19.65
C ASP A 232 5.22 -5.13 -20.34
N ASP A 233 6.12 -4.69 -21.22
CA ASP A 233 6.08 -3.36 -21.84
C ASP A 233 5.05 -3.25 -22.98
N GLU A 234 3.81 -3.65 -22.68
CA GLU A 234 2.65 -3.60 -23.55
C GLU A 234 1.46 -2.92 -22.83
N PRO A 235 1.57 -1.63 -22.49
CA PRO A 235 0.51 -0.94 -21.76
C PRO A 235 -0.78 -0.83 -22.58
N ALA A 236 -1.90 -0.94 -21.88
CA ALA A 236 -3.18 -0.44 -22.35
C ALA A 236 -3.39 1.00 -21.87
N LEU A 237 -3.84 1.88 -22.76
CA LEU A 237 -4.32 3.21 -22.37
C LEU A 237 -5.75 3.09 -21.84
N TRP A 238 -6.01 3.78 -20.73
CA TRP A 238 -7.32 3.93 -20.14
C TRP A 238 -7.64 5.41 -19.99
N ARG A 239 -8.90 5.75 -20.20
CA ARG A 239 -9.42 7.10 -20.01
C ARG A 239 -10.64 7.11 -19.12
N ARG A 240 -10.74 8.16 -18.31
CA ARG A 240 -11.91 8.40 -17.48
C ARG A 240 -12.96 9.18 -18.28
N CYS A 241 -14.11 8.57 -18.51
CA CYS A 241 -15.28 9.16 -19.17
C CYS A 241 -16.51 8.97 -18.28
N ASP A 242 -17.23 10.04 -17.94
CA ASP A 242 -18.43 10.00 -17.10
C ASP A 242 -18.26 9.17 -15.80
N ASN A 243 -17.15 9.40 -15.08
CA ASN A 243 -16.74 8.68 -13.87
C ASN A 243 -16.52 7.16 -14.06
N ARG A 244 -16.21 6.73 -15.28
CA ARG A 244 -15.85 5.34 -15.60
C ARG A 244 -14.54 5.29 -16.35
N TRP A 245 -13.73 4.29 -16.05
CA TRP A 245 -12.54 3.98 -16.83
C TRP A 245 -12.91 3.14 -18.04
N ILE A 246 -12.40 3.54 -19.20
CA ILE A 246 -12.62 2.87 -20.48
C ILE A 246 -11.26 2.67 -21.14
N ARG A 247 -11.00 1.44 -21.61
CA ARG A 247 -9.81 1.12 -22.40
C ARG A 247 -9.92 1.76 -23.78
N VAL A 248 -8.85 2.43 -24.22
CA VAL A 248 -8.75 3.15 -25.50
C VAL A 248 -7.85 2.40 -26.48
#